data_AF-A0A2E9Y7F6-F1
#
_entry.id   AF-A0A2E9Y7F6-F1
#
_cell.length_a   1.000
_cell.length_b   1.000
_cell.length_c   1.000
_cell.angle_alpha   90.00
_cell.angle_beta   90.00
_cell.angle_gamma   90.00
#
_symmetry.space_group_name_H-M   'P 1'
#
loop_
_entity.id
_entity.type
_entity.pdbx_description
1 polymer ?
#
loop_
_entity_poly.entity_id
_entity_poly.type
_entity_poly.pdbx_seq_one_letter_code
_entity_poly.pdbx_strand_id
1 'polypeptide(L)'
;MDLGTLPRWDLGDLYSGPQAVELASDLDRAEAAAEQFNGDFCGKIGALSASDLARAIQRYEADEDLLGRIASYAQLYHAANVSDREVGRFYQTTMERLSAITSKLIFFTLQLNLIEDGALQAALAADPGLKHYAPWLRDVRVSRPHQLSDEQERLLHEKQVTGRAAWVRLFDETMADMRFSVVGEERDGEERSLEQTLHLLQEPDGAQRKAAAKALGVGFGEKKGLFALITNTLAKDKEIEDRWRHFARPDSARHLSNLVEDEVVDALTDAVTAAYPRLSHRYYALKAEWFGVEVLDYWDRNAPLPNEDQRDFTFQVAQDQVLAAYGAFSPELAKIGQRFFDNAWIDAPASPGKSSGAFAHPTVPSAHPYLLLNYQGRVRDVMTLAHELGHGVHQVLAAGQGTLMADTPLTLAETASVFGEQLTFRALLDGEADPQRRKAMLAGKTEDMLNTVVRQIAFYDFERRLHDERREGEISVERIGEIWMAVQRESLGPAIRLHDEYANYWCYIPHFIHSPFYVYAYAFGDCLVNSLYAVYQNASDGFAEKYLAMLRAGGSLRHGELLTPFGLDAADPGFWQQGLGVIERFVDELEELS
;
A
#
# COMPACT_ATOMS: atom_id res chain seq x y z
N MET A 1 21.20 -22.83 -6.49
CA MET A 1 20.11 -23.11 -5.53
C MET A 1 19.04 -23.88 -6.28
N ASP A 2 18.59 -25.03 -5.77
CA ASP A 2 17.47 -25.79 -6.37
C ASP A 2 16.18 -25.35 -5.68
N LEU A 3 15.38 -24.52 -6.37
CA LEU A 3 14.13 -23.97 -5.85
C LEU A 3 12.91 -24.82 -6.23
N GLY A 4 13.11 -25.95 -6.92
CA GLY A 4 12.04 -26.70 -7.58
C GLY A 4 11.49 -26.01 -8.83
N THR A 5 10.32 -26.44 -9.30
CA THR A 5 9.63 -25.83 -10.44
C THR A 5 8.89 -24.58 -9.98
N LEU A 6 9.26 -23.43 -10.54
CA LEU A 6 8.60 -22.14 -10.28
C LEU A 6 7.51 -21.90 -11.34
N PRO A 7 6.25 -21.65 -10.95
CA PRO A 7 5.17 -21.39 -11.90
C PRO A 7 5.39 -20.07 -12.63
N ARG A 8 4.90 -20.01 -13.87
CA ARG A 8 4.73 -18.78 -14.65
C ARG A 8 3.26 -18.60 -14.94
N TRP A 9 2.79 -17.36 -14.93
CA TRP A 9 1.40 -17.09 -15.23
C TRP A 9 1.09 -17.32 -16.72
N ASP A 10 -0.18 -17.55 -17.01
CA ASP A 10 -0.73 -17.46 -18.37
C ASP A 10 -1.76 -16.32 -18.41
N LEU A 11 -1.52 -15.32 -19.27
CA LEU A 11 -2.40 -14.16 -19.42
C LEU A 11 -3.52 -14.40 -20.46
N GLY A 12 -3.63 -15.61 -21.01
CA GLY A 12 -4.61 -15.98 -22.04
C GLY A 12 -6.08 -15.82 -21.63
N ASP A 13 -6.38 -15.87 -20.33
CA ASP A 13 -7.73 -15.59 -19.80
C ASP A 13 -8.13 -14.10 -19.92
N LEU A 14 -7.14 -13.21 -20.11
CA LEU A 14 -7.35 -11.81 -20.50
C LEU A 14 -7.27 -11.66 -22.02
N TYR A 15 -6.10 -11.92 -22.62
CA TYR A 15 -5.85 -11.84 -24.06
C TYR A 15 -4.71 -12.79 -24.47
N SER A 16 -4.81 -13.37 -25.66
CA SER A 16 -3.81 -14.33 -26.16
C SER A 16 -2.42 -13.73 -26.46
N GLY A 17 -2.30 -12.41 -26.58
CA GLY A 17 -1.07 -11.72 -26.95
C GLY A 17 -1.25 -10.21 -27.15
N PRO A 18 -0.16 -9.41 -27.19
CA PRO A 18 -0.23 -7.97 -27.45
C PRO A 18 -0.69 -7.61 -28.88
N GLN A 19 -0.72 -8.60 -29.78
CA GLN A 19 -1.21 -8.48 -31.16
C GLN A 19 -2.55 -9.23 -31.36
N ALA A 20 -3.20 -9.63 -30.27
CA ALA A 20 -4.48 -10.31 -30.28
C ALA A 20 -5.55 -9.47 -30.99
N VAL A 21 -6.35 -10.11 -31.85
CA VAL A 21 -7.43 -9.43 -32.59
C VAL A 21 -8.52 -8.99 -31.62
N GLU A 22 -8.80 -9.81 -30.60
CA GLU A 22 -9.73 -9.52 -29.53
C GLU A 22 -9.33 -8.26 -28.72
N LEU A 23 -8.03 -8.03 -28.46
CA LEU A 23 -7.56 -6.83 -27.75
C LEU A 23 -7.78 -5.56 -28.56
N ALA A 24 -7.44 -5.59 -29.86
CA ALA A 24 -7.67 -4.46 -30.75
C ALA A 24 -9.18 -4.15 -30.87
N SER A 25 -10.01 -5.19 -31.02
CA SER A 25 -11.47 -5.05 -31.08
C SER A 25 -12.07 -4.50 -29.78
N ASP A 26 -11.55 -4.89 -28.63
CA ASP A 26 -12.02 -4.44 -27.32
C ASP A 26 -11.65 -2.97 -27.07
N LEU A 27 -10.47 -2.53 -27.49
CA LEU A 27 -10.09 -1.11 -27.46
C LEU A 27 -10.99 -0.25 -28.35
N ASP A 28 -11.29 -0.71 -29.58
CA ASP A 28 -12.20 0.00 -30.50
C ASP A 28 -13.62 0.05 -29.92
N ARG A 29 -14.08 -1.04 -29.29
CA ARG A 29 -15.38 -1.11 -28.63
C ARG A 29 -15.45 -0.17 -27.43
N ALA A 30 -14.43 -0.14 -26.59
CA ALA A 30 -14.37 0.74 -25.41
C ALA A 30 -14.39 2.22 -25.82
N GLU A 31 -13.68 2.58 -26.89
CA GLU A 31 -13.68 3.94 -27.41
C GLU A 31 -15.06 4.38 -27.91
N ALA A 32 -15.70 3.54 -28.73
CA ALA A 32 -17.04 3.81 -29.24
C ALA A 32 -18.09 3.85 -28.10
N ALA A 33 -17.98 2.96 -27.12
CA ALA A 33 -18.87 2.90 -25.96
C ALA A 33 -18.76 4.18 -25.13
N ALA A 34 -17.55 4.66 -24.84
CA ALA A 34 -17.33 5.88 -24.10
C ALA A 34 -17.82 7.14 -24.83
N GLU A 35 -17.65 7.22 -26.16
CA GLU A 35 -18.21 8.30 -26.97
C GLU A 35 -19.74 8.31 -26.93
N GLN A 36 -20.35 7.13 -27.08
CA GLN A 36 -21.79 6.99 -27.01
C GLN A 36 -22.30 7.34 -25.60
N PHE A 37 -21.64 6.85 -24.56
CA PHE A 37 -21.99 7.13 -23.16
C PHE A 37 -21.94 8.64 -22.88
N ASN A 38 -20.88 9.32 -23.32
CA ASN A 38 -20.77 10.76 -23.20
C ASN A 38 -21.91 11.49 -23.93
N GLY A 39 -22.18 11.16 -25.19
CA GLY A 39 -23.27 11.78 -25.96
C GLY A 39 -24.67 11.53 -25.36
N ASP A 40 -24.89 10.34 -24.81
CA ASP A 40 -26.16 9.95 -24.20
C ASP A 40 -26.43 10.70 -22.90
N PHE A 41 -25.41 10.91 -22.05
CA PHE A 41 -25.60 11.28 -20.65
C PHE A 41 -24.97 12.61 -20.21
N CYS A 42 -23.95 13.11 -20.91
CA CYS A 42 -23.25 14.33 -20.49
C CYS A 42 -24.19 15.53 -20.44
N GLY A 43 -24.26 16.17 -19.26
CA GLY A 43 -25.13 17.31 -18.98
C GLY A 43 -26.60 16.94 -18.72
N LYS A 44 -26.92 15.64 -18.67
CA LYS A 44 -28.30 15.13 -18.52
C LYS A 44 -28.52 14.31 -17.25
N ILE A 45 -27.46 13.98 -16.50
CA ILE A 45 -27.52 13.10 -15.32
C ILE A 45 -28.56 13.53 -14.29
N GLY A 46 -28.60 14.82 -13.94
CA GLY A 46 -29.56 15.35 -12.95
C GLY A 46 -31.02 15.28 -13.38
N ALA A 47 -31.32 15.01 -14.66
CA ALA A 47 -32.68 14.90 -15.19
C ALA A 47 -33.12 13.45 -15.45
N LEU A 48 -32.26 12.46 -15.19
CA LEU A 48 -32.60 11.06 -15.40
C LEU A 48 -33.65 10.57 -14.40
N SER A 49 -34.53 9.68 -14.86
CA SER A 49 -35.38 8.90 -13.95
C SER A 49 -34.52 7.92 -13.13
N ALA A 50 -35.03 7.41 -12.00
CA ALA A 50 -34.31 6.43 -11.19
C ALA A 50 -33.90 5.19 -12.01
N SER A 51 -34.79 4.70 -12.88
CA SER A 51 -34.51 3.56 -13.76
C SER A 51 -33.50 3.86 -14.87
N ASP A 52 -33.51 5.09 -15.41
CA ASP A 52 -32.53 5.48 -16.43
C ASP A 52 -31.15 5.74 -15.82
N LEU A 53 -31.11 6.26 -14.58
CA LEU A 53 -29.88 6.39 -13.81
C LEU A 53 -29.29 5.02 -13.47
N ALA A 54 -30.11 4.06 -13.02
CA ALA A 54 -29.67 2.68 -12.81
C ALA A 54 -29.04 2.08 -14.07
N ARG A 55 -29.69 2.27 -15.23
CA ARG A 55 -29.18 1.78 -16.52
C ARG A 55 -27.89 2.48 -16.94
N ALA A 56 -27.75 3.77 -16.64
CA ALA A 56 -26.52 4.51 -16.89
C ALA A 56 -25.37 3.94 -16.06
N ILE A 57 -25.59 3.68 -14.77
CA ILE A 57 -24.57 3.09 -13.88
C ILE A 57 -24.20 1.67 -14.33
N GLN A 58 -25.17 0.85 -14.74
CA GLN A 58 -24.90 -0.49 -15.28
C GLN A 58 -24.04 -0.47 -16.55
N ARG A 59 -24.30 0.49 -17.46
CA ARG A 59 -23.45 0.69 -18.64
C ARG A 59 -22.05 1.14 -18.24
N TYR A 60 -21.96 2.09 -17.32
CA TYR A 60 -20.69 2.58 -16.80
C TYR A 60 -19.86 1.46 -16.16
N GLU A 61 -20.47 0.62 -15.32
CA GLU A 61 -19.82 -0.55 -14.73
C GLU A 61 -19.28 -1.54 -15.77
N ALA A 62 -20.05 -1.80 -16.83
CA ALA A 62 -19.62 -2.69 -17.91
C ALA A 62 -18.46 -2.09 -18.73
N ASP A 63 -18.47 -0.78 -18.96
CA ASP A 63 -17.38 -0.07 -19.63
C ASP A 63 -16.11 -0.10 -18.76
N GLU A 64 -16.22 0.12 -17.44
CA GLU A 64 -15.11 0.03 -16.48
C GLU A 64 -14.53 -1.39 -16.41
N ASP A 65 -15.35 -2.45 -16.43
CA ASP A 65 -14.86 -3.84 -16.47
C ASP A 65 -14.04 -4.12 -17.76
N LEU A 66 -14.51 -3.63 -18.91
CA LEU A 66 -13.78 -3.79 -20.17
C LEU A 66 -12.46 -3.02 -20.16
N LEU A 67 -12.49 -1.75 -19.71
CA LEU A 67 -11.30 -0.91 -19.61
C LEU A 67 -10.29 -1.51 -18.63
N GLY A 68 -10.75 -1.99 -17.48
CA GLY A 68 -9.94 -2.65 -16.47
C GLY A 68 -9.28 -3.93 -16.99
N ARG A 69 -10.00 -4.75 -17.77
CA ARG A 69 -9.44 -5.95 -18.42
C ARG A 69 -8.28 -5.61 -19.34
N ILE A 70 -8.46 -4.61 -20.21
CA ILE A 70 -7.42 -4.14 -21.15
C ILE A 70 -6.22 -3.59 -20.38
N ALA A 71 -6.47 -2.73 -19.38
CA ALA A 71 -5.44 -2.12 -18.56
C ALA A 71 -4.60 -3.17 -17.84
N SER A 72 -5.28 -4.14 -17.22
CA SER A 72 -4.67 -5.24 -16.47
C SER A 72 -3.75 -6.07 -17.36
N TYR A 73 -4.19 -6.43 -18.56
CA TYR A 73 -3.36 -7.19 -19.48
C TYR A 73 -2.08 -6.41 -19.86
N ALA A 74 -2.23 -5.14 -20.23
CA ALA A 74 -1.10 -4.31 -20.59
C ALA A 74 -0.10 -4.18 -19.43
N GLN A 75 -0.59 -3.96 -18.20
CA GLN A 75 0.24 -3.85 -17.01
C GLN A 75 0.95 -5.16 -16.66
N LEU A 76 0.24 -6.30 -16.66
CA LEU A 76 0.82 -7.61 -16.34
C LEU A 76 1.84 -8.04 -17.40
N TYR A 77 1.54 -7.82 -18.68
CA TYR A 77 2.47 -8.09 -19.77
C TYR A 77 3.75 -7.23 -19.65
N HIS A 78 3.60 -5.95 -19.28
CA HIS A 78 4.73 -5.08 -19.00
C HIS A 78 5.54 -5.52 -17.78
N ALA A 79 4.88 -5.88 -16.68
CA ALA A 79 5.53 -6.33 -15.45
C ALA A 79 6.35 -7.60 -15.65
N ALA A 80 5.99 -8.46 -16.61
CA ALA A 80 6.78 -9.65 -16.96
C ALA A 80 8.15 -9.30 -17.59
N ASN A 81 8.28 -8.16 -18.28
CA ASN A 81 9.55 -7.68 -18.84
C ASN A 81 9.55 -6.16 -19.12
N VAL A 82 9.78 -5.35 -18.08
CA VAL A 82 9.85 -3.88 -18.14
C VAL A 82 11.07 -3.36 -18.91
N SER A 83 12.09 -4.19 -19.11
CA SER A 83 13.31 -3.80 -19.83
C SER A 83 13.19 -3.91 -21.37
N ASP A 84 12.18 -4.62 -21.85
CA ASP A 84 11.95 -4.80 -23.28
C ASP A 84 11.26 -3.57 -23.89
N ARG A 85 11.88 -3.01 -24.92
CA ARG A 85 11.42 -1.77 -25.56
C ARG A 85 10.08 -1.92 -26.27
N GLU A 86 9.80 -3.07 -26.87
CA GLU A 86 8.54 -3.32 -27.56
C GLU A 86 7.40 -3.55 -26.56
N VAL A 87 7.70 -4.21 -25.44
CA VAL A 87 6.78 -4.35 -24.30
C VAL A 87 6.45 -2.99 -23.69
N GLY A 88 7.48 -2.16 -23.43
CA GLY A 88 7.30 -0.79 -22.94
C GLY A 88 6.49 0.09 -23.91
N ARG A 89 6.75 -0.01 -25.22
CA ARG A 89 5.97 0.71 -26.24
C ARG A 89 4.50 0.27 -26.22
N PHE A 90 4.24 -1.03 -26.20
CA PHE A 90 2.89 -1.58 -26.14
C PHE A 90 2.12 -1.07 -24.92
N TYR A 91 2.73 -1.12 -23.74
CA TYR A 91 2.13 -0.62 -22.50
C TYR A 91 1.76 0.86 -22.62
N GLN A 92 2.71 1.71 -23.01
CA GLN A 92 2.48 3.15 -23.10
C GLN A 92 1.41 3.50 -24.14
N THR A 93 1.46 2.92 -25.35
CA THR A 93 0.44 3.16 -26.38
C THR A 93 -0.95 2.72 -25.91
N THR A 94 -1.04 1.60 -25.19
CA THR A 94 -2.33 1.12 -24.65
C THR A 94 -2.85 2.07 -23.56
N MET A 95 -1.99 2.48 -22.62
CA MET A 95 -2.37 3.40 -21.53
C MET A 95 -2.76 4.79 -22.03
N GLU A 96 -2.07 5.34 -23.04
CA GLU A 96 -2.45 6.60 -23.69
C GLU A 96 -3.84 6.50 -24.32
N ARG A 97 -4.13 5.38 -25.01
CA ARG A 97 -5.44 5.13 -25.60
C ARG A 97 -6.52 5.02 -24.53
N LEU A 98 -6.28 4.25 -23.47
CA LEU A 98 -7.21 4.14 -22.34
C LEU A 98 -7.46 5.50 -21.67
N SER A 99 -6.42 6.30 -21.45
CA SER A 99 -6.54 7.65 -20.88
C SER A 99 -7.42 8.58 -21.74
N ALA A 100 -7.28 8.52 -23.06
CA ALA A 100 -8.15 9.26 -23.98
C ALA A 100 -9.61 8.78 -23.92
N ILE A 101 -9.85 7.50 -23.68
CA ILE A 101 -11.19 6.91 -23.54
C ILE A 101 -11.81 7.31 -22.18
N THR A 102 -11.11 7.09 -21.07
CA THR A 102 -11.60 7.38 -19.70
C THR A 102 -11.85 8.87 -19.49
N SER A 103 -11.08 9.75 -20.13
CA SER A 103 -11.33 11.20 -20.11
C SER A 103 -12.74 11.58 -20.60
N LYS A 104 -13.34 10.78 -21.49
CA LYS A 104 -14.72 10.97 -21.97
C LYS A 104 -15.77 10.54 -20.93
N LEU A 105 -15.39 9.81 -19.89
CA LEU A 105 -16.29 9.27 -18.85
C LEU A 105 -16.25 10.05 -17.53
N ILE A 106 -15.18 10.81 -17.25
CA ILE A 106 -14.96 11.56 -15.98
C ILE A 106 -16.17 12.43 -15.58
N PHE A 107 -16.90 12.99 -16.55
CA PHE A 107 -18.08 13.82 -16.27
C PHE A 107 -19.14 13.08 -15.44
N PHE A 108 -19.19 11.74 -15.52
CA PHE A 108 -20.27 10.96 -14.93
C PHE A 108 -20.28 11.05 -13.41
N THR A 109 -19.15 10.76 -12.76
CA THR A 109 -19.01 10.87 -11.30
C THR A 109 -19.12 12.32 -10.83
N LEU A 110 -18.56 13.27 -11.58
CA LEU A 110 -18.68 14.70 -11.30
C LEU A 110 -20.14 15.19 -11.31
N GLN A 111 -20.94 14.73 -12.28
CA GLN A 111 -22.36 15.11 -12.38
C GLN A 111 -23.25 14.33 -11.41
N LEU A 112 -22.89 13.09 -11.04
CA LEU A 112 -23.53 12.37 -9.95
C LEU A 112 -23.41 13.14 -8.63
N ASN A 113 -22.28 13.80 -8.38
CA ASN A 113 -22.07 14.67 -7.22
C ASN A 113 -22.95 15.93 -7.20
N LEU A 114 -23.46 16.36 -8.35
CA LEU A 114 -24.34 17.53 -8.45
C LEU A 114 -25.82 17.21 -8.18
N ILE A 115 -26.22 15.93 -8.11
CA ILE A 115 -27.59 15.55 -7.77
C ILE A 115 -27.92 16.04 -6.34
N GLU A 116 -29.09 16.61 -6.10
CA GLU A 116 -29.48 17.00 -4.73
C GLU A 116 -29.73 15.77 -3.85
N ASP A 117 -29.31 15.82 -2.58
CA ASP A 117 -29.37 14.66 -1.67
C ASP A 117 -30.79 14.08 -1.57
N GLY A 118 -31.80 14.94 -1.41
CA GLY A 118 -33.20 14.51 -1.35
C GLY A 118 -33.68 13.83 -2.64
N ALA A 119 -33.21 14.27 -3.80
CA ALA A 119 -33.55 13.68 -5.09
C ALA A 119 -32.89 12.30 -5.26
N LEU A 120 -31.61 12.18 -4.89
CA LEU A 120 -30.89 10.90 -4.93
C LEU A 120 -31.52 9.87 -3.99
N GLN A 121 -31.85 10.26 -2.76
CA GLN A 121 -32.53 9.37 -1.80
C GLN A 121 -33.91 8.92 -2.29
N ALA A 122 -34.69 9.82 -2.89
CA ALA A 122 -35.97 9.46 -3.50
C ALA A 122 -35.79 8.48 -4.68
N ALA A 123 -34.76 8.67 -5.52
CA ALA A 123 -34.46 7.78 -6.63
C ALA A 123 -34.04 6.38 -6.14
N LEU A 124 -33.15 6.30 -5.14
CA LEU A 124 -32.71 5.05 -4.51
C LEU A 124 -33.88 4.27 -3.87
N ALA A 125 -34.86 4.98 -3.31
CA ALA A 125 -36.06 4.36 -2.76
C ALA A 125 -37.03 3.84 -3.84
N ALA A 126 -37.02 4.45 -5.03
CA ALA A 126 -37.93 4.15 -6.12
C ALA A 126 -37.50 2.97 -7.00
N ASP A 127 -36.19 2.73 -7.15
CA ASP A 127 -35.66 1.71 -8.07
C ASP A 127 -34.68 0.75 -7.36
N PRO A 128 -35.01 -0.55 -7.23
CA PRO A 128 -34.11 -1.54 -6.62
C PRO A 128 -32.78 -1.73 -7.35
N GLY A 129 -32.76 -1.54 -8.68
CA GLY A 129 -31.54 -1.63 -9.48
C GLY A 129 -30.59 -0.47 -9.20
N LEU A 130 -31.12 0.73 -8.98
CA LEU A 130 -30.33 1.87 -8.50
C LEU A 130 -29.86 1.65 -7.05
N LYS A 131 -30.73 1.10 -6.19
CA LYS A 131 -30.41 0.82 -4.79
C LYS A 131 -29.23 -0.15 -4.63
N HIS A 132 -29.04 -1.08 -5.57
CA HIS A 132 -27.88 -1.96 -5.59
C HIS A 132 -26.55 -1.18 -5.55
N TYR A 133 -26.47 -0.07 -6.28
CA TYR A 133 -25.28 0.80 -6.36
C TYR A 133 -25.21 1.85 -5.24
N ALA A 134 -26.04 1.76 -4.20
CA ALA A 134 -26.00 2.71 -3.09
C ALA A 134 -24.62 2.84 -2.43
N PRO A 135 -23.84 1.75 -2.20
CA PRO A 135 -22.49 1.88 -1.66
C PRO A 135 -21.53 2.66 -2.55
N TRP A 136 -21.50 2.37 -3.85
CA TRP A 136 -20.66 3.09 -4.79
C TRP A 136 -21.07 4.58 -4.87
N LEU A 137 -22.37 4.87 -4.92
CA LEU A 137 -22.88 6.25 -4.90
C LEU A 137 -22.51 6.97 -3.60
N ARG A 138 -22.61 6.31 -2.44
CA ARG A 138 -22.18 6.88 -1.15
C ARG A 138 -20.73 7.34 -1.21
N ASP A 139 -19.85 6.55 -1.82
CA ASP A 139 -18.41 6.84 -1.84
C ASP A 139 -18.03 7.85 -2.94
N VAL A 140 -18.68 7.83 -4.10
CA VAL A 140 -18.54 8.92 -5.08
C VAL A 140 -18.90 10.27 -4.43
N ARG A 141 -19.97 10.27 -3.62
CA ARG A 141 -20.57 11.46 -3.00
C ARG A 141 -19.79 12.05 -1.82
N VAL A 142 -18.80 11.35 -1.25
CA VAL A 142 -18.01 11.93 -0.14
C VAL A 142 -17.22 13.18 -0.56
N SER A 143 -16.90 13.29 -1.85
CA SER A 143 -16.16 14.43 -2.40
C SER A 143 -17.04 15.66 -2.68
N ARG A 144 -18.37 15.53 -2.67
CA ARG A 144 -19.30 16.62 -3.03
C ARG A 144 -19.06 17.94 -2.28
N PRO A 145 -18.82 17.97 -0.95
CA PRO A 145 -18.59 19.23 -0.22
C PRO A 145 -17.29 19.94 -0.63
N HIS A 146 -16.39 19.22 -1.30
CA HIS A 146 -15.03 19.62 -1.64
C HIS A 146 -14.80 19.74 -3.17
N GLN A 147 -15.85 19.48 -3.95
CA GLN A 147 -15.81 19.57 -5.41
C GLN A 147 -15.90 21.04 -5.83
N LEU A 148 -15.00 21.45 -6.72
CA LEU A 148 -14.98 22.81 -7.26
C LEU A 148 -15.91 22.90 -8.48
N SER A 149 -16.04 24.10 -9.06
CA SER A 149 -16.75 24.23 -10.34
C SER A 149 -16.00 23.52 -11.47
N ASP A 150 -16.71 23.09 -12.50
CA ASP A 150 -16.11 22.42 -13.67
C ASP A 150 -14.97 23.23 -14.30
N GLU A 151 -15.10 24.56 -14.35
CA GLU A 151 -14.06 25.46 -14.85
C GLU A 151 -12.81 25.45 -13.95
N GLN A 152 -13.01 25.42 -12.63
CA GLN A 152 -11.91 25.36 -11.66
C GLN A 152 -11.21 24.00 -11.67
N GLU A 153 -11.96 22.90 -11.70
CA GLU A 153 -11.39 21.55 -11.80
C GLU A 153 -10.56 21.39 -13.09
N ARG A 154 -11.09 21.88 -14.21
CA ARG A 154 -10.36 21.89 -15.48
C ARG A 154 -9.08 22.72 -15.40
N LEU A 155 -9.14 23.91 -14.82
CA LEU A 155 -7.96 24.77 -14.65
C LEU A 155 -6.90 24.09 -13.77
N LEU A 156 -7.29 23.49 -12.65
CA LEU A 156 -6.37 22.76 -11.77
C LEU A 156 -5.71 21.60 -12.51
N HIS A 157 -6.49 20.81 -13.25
CA HIS A 157 -5.99 19.70 -14.05
C HIS A 157 -4.98 20.16 -15.11
N GLU A 158 -5.30 21.21 -15.88
CA GLU A 158 -4.37 21.76 -16.89
C GLU A 158 -3.09 22.31 -16.25
N LYS A 159 -3.18 22.92 -15.06
CA LYS A 159 -2.01 23.47 -14.35
C LYS A 159 -1.18 22.41 -13.64
N GLN A 160 -1.75 21.26 -13.28
CA GLN A 160 -1.05 20.16 -12.60
C GLN A 160 0.23 19.73 -13.34
N VAL A 161 0.18 19.67 -14.67
CA VAL A 161 1.30 19.25 -15.54
C VAL A 161 2.53 20.14 -15.36
N THR A 162 2.32 21.46 -15.25
CA THR A 162 3.41 22.45 -15.11
C THR A 162 3.65 22.89 -13.67
N GLY A 163 2.75 22.53 -12.75
CA GLY A 163 2.85 22.73 -11.30
C GLY A 163 3.34 21.46 -10.61
N ARG A 164 2.48 20.83 -9.80
CA ARG A 164 2.79 19.66 -8.97
C ARG A 164 3.59 18.58 -9.70
N ALA A 165 3.17 18.16 -10.89
CA ALA A 165 3.81 17.05 -11.61
C ALA A 165 5.27 17.37 -12.01
N ALA A 166 5.58 18.63 -12.34
CA ALA A 166 6.94 19.04 -12.68
C ALA A 166 7.88 19.01 -11.46
N TRP A 167 7.38 19.37 -10.27
CA TRP A 167 8.15 19.29 -9.02
C TRP A 167 8.38 17.86 -8.55
N VAL A 168 7.37 17.00 -8.70
CA VAL A 168 7.51 15.55 -8.49
C VAL A 168 8.56 14.97 -9.43
N ARG A 169 8.50 15.31 -10.73
CA ARG A 169 9.49 14.84 -11.71
C ARG A 169 10.91 15.34 -11.37
N LEU A 170 11.05 16.59 -10.95
CA LEU A 170 12.33 17.15 -10.51
C LEU A 170 12.90 16.38 -9.32
N PHE A 171 12.06 15.99 -8.36
CA PHE A 171 12.47 15.14 -7.24
C PHE A 171 12.98 13.78 -7.73
N ASP A 172 12.20 13.10 -8.57
CA ASP A 172 12.50 11.75 -9.06
C ASP A 172 13.80 11.73 -9.89
N GLU A 173 13.93 12.65 -10.85
CA GLU A 173 15.13 12.79 -11.68
C GLU A 173 16.37 13.11 -10.82
N THR A 174 16.22 14.03 -9.85
CA THR A 174 17.34 14.37 -8.96
C THR A 174 17.77 13.18 -8.12
N MET A 175 16.82 12.42 -7.56
CA MET A 175 17.10 11.24 -6.74
C MET A 175 17.78 10.13 -7.53
N ALA A 176 17.27 9.84 -8.73
CA ALA A 176 17.85 8.82 -9.62
C ALA A 176 19.28 9.16 -10.05
N ASP A 177 19.61 10.44 -10.18
CA ASP A 177 20.94 10.93 -10.56
C ASP A 177 21.92 10.99 -9.39
N MET A 178 21.47 10.89 -8.13
CA MET A 178 22.38 10.91 -6.98
C MET A 178 23.35 9.74 -7.02
N ARG A 179 24.61 10.02 -6.71
CA ARG A 179 25.66 9.01 -6.54
C ARG A 179 26.31 9.19 -5.18
N PHE A 180 26.64 8.07 -4.56
CA PHE A 180 27.17 8.01 -3.21
C PHE A 180 28.51 7.30 -3.21
N SER A 181 29.53 7.98 -2.71
CA SER A 181 30.86 7.41 -2.50
C SER A 181 30.91 6.72 -1.14
N VAL A 182 30.96 5.38 -1.14
CA VAL A 182 31.06 4.57 0.07
C VAL A 182 32.54 4.21 0.31
N VAL A 183 33.11 4.72 1.41
CA VAL A 183 34.52 4.52 1.77
C VAL A 183 34.69 3.24 2.60
N GLY A 184 35.69 2.40 2.29
CA GLY A 184 36.06 1.23 3.09
C GLY A 184 35.65 -0.14 2.56
N GLU A 185 35.35 -0.27 1.27
CA GLU A 185 35.06 -1.57 0.62
C GLU A 185 36.19 -2.07 -0.30
N GLU A 186 36.09 -3.31 -0.82
CA GLU A 186 37.08 -3.93 -1.72
C GLU A 186 37.44 -3.07 -2.95
N ARG A 187 36.57 -2.13 -3.33
CA ARG A 187 36.79 -1.07 -4.32
C ARG A 187 36.52 0.30 -3.71
N ASP A 188 37.48 0.76 -2.92
CA ASP A 188 37.41 2.02 -2.18
C ASP A 188 36.99 3.20 -3.08
N GLY A 189 35.85 3.83 -2.78
CA GLY A 189 35.35 5.02 -3.48
C GLY A 189 34.52 4.81 -4.76
N GLU A 190 34.01 3.61 -5.03
CA GLU A 190 33.09 3.39 -6.15
C GLU A 190 31.75 4.14 -5.94
N GLU A 191 31.36 4.95 -6.92
CA GLU A 191 30.09 5.68 -6.92
C GLU A 191 28.91 4.72 -7.12
N ARG A 192 27.96 4.75 -6.18
CA ARG A 192 26.77 3.87 -6.19
C ARG A 192 25.49 4.65 -6.33
N SER A 193 24.49 4.01 -6.94
CA SER A 193 23.10 4.50 -6.91
C SER A 193 22.53 4.50 -5.49
N LEU A 194 21.41 5.19 -5.29
CA LEU A 194 20.71 5.22 -4.01
C LEU A 194 20.33 3.81 -3.54
N GLU A 195 19.77 2.99 -4.42
CA GLU A 195 19.29 1.63 -4.12
C GLU A 195 20.45 0.72 -3.71
N GLN A 196 21.57 0.77 -4.44
CA GLN A 196 22.77 0.02 -4.11
C GLN A 196 23.32 0.42 -2.74
N THR A 197 23.34 1.71 -2.42
CA THR A 197 23.84 2.18 -1.11
C THR A 197 22.88 1.83 0.04
N LEU A 198 21.56 1.91 -0.17
CA LEU A 198 20.57 1.50 0.83
C LEU A 198 20.64 0.01 1.14
N HIS A 199 20.93 -0.84 0.14
CA HIS A 199 21.11 -2.28 0.34
C HIS A 199 22.21 -2.60 1.35
N LEU A 200 23.30 -1.83 1.35
CA LEU A 200 24.42 -2.00 2.28
C LEU A 200 24.04 -1.80 3.75
N LEU A 201 22.93 -1.10 4.04
CA LEU A 201 22.41 -0.95 5.41
C LEU A 201 21.85 -2.26 6.00
N GLN A 202 21.66 -3.28 5.16
CA GLN A 202 21.19 -4.61 5.55
C GLN A 202 22.30 -5.66 5.57
N GLU A 203 23.54 -5.29 5.22
CA GLU A 203 24.66 -6.21 5.23
C GLU A 203 25.01 -6.65 6.65
N PRO A 204 25.46 -7.90 6.89
CA PRO A 204 25.91 -8.35 8.21
C PRO A 204 27.10 -7.56 8.76
N ASP A 205 27.94 -7.00 7.89
CA ASP A 205 29.10 -6.20 8.26
C ASP A 205 28.73 -4.78 8.70
N GLY A 206 28.92 -4.48 9.99
CA GLY A 206 28.64 -3.16 10.56
C GLY A 206 29.52 -2.02 10.02
N ALA A 207 30.72 -2.31 9.53
CA ALA A 207 31.57 -1.29 8.91
C ALA A 207 30.97 -0.79 7.59
N GLN A 208 30.44 -1.71 6.77
CA GLN A 208 29.75 -1.39 5.52
C GLN A 208 28.47 -0.60 5.77
N ARG A 209 27.63 -1.05 6.73
CA ARG A 209 26.42 -0.32 7.13
C ARG A 209 26.73 1.12 7.54
N LYS A 210 27.75 1.31 8.39
CA LYS A 210 28.19 2.64 8.83
C LYS A 210 28.67 3.51 7.68
N ALA A 211 29.52 2.97 6.81
CA ALA A 211 30.06 3.70 5.66
C ALA A 211 28.93 4.16 4.72
N ALA A 212 27.99 3.27 4.39
CA ALA A 212 26.83 3.57 3.57
C ALA A 212 25.93 4.63 4.22
N ALA A 213 25.64 4.50 5.51
CA ALA A 213 24.80 5.45 6.23
C ALA A 213 25.39 6.87 6.26
N LYS A 214 26.71 6.98 6.47
CA LYS A 214 27.41 8.26 6.42
C LYS A 214 27.42 8.85 5.00
N ALA A 215 27.66 8.03 3.98
CA ALA A 215 27.62 8.45 2.59
C ALA A 215 26.23 9.01 2.21
N LEU A 216 25.15 8.32 2.60
CA LEU A 216 23.77 8.78 2.41
C LEU A 216 23.53 10.13 3.10
N GLY A 217 23.90 10.25 4.38
CA GLY A 217 23.70 11.49 5.15
C GLY A 217 24.44 12.69 4.55
N VAL A 218 25.64 12.48 4.00
CA VAL A 218 26.41 13.51 3.28
C VAL A 218 25.75 13.84 1.94
N GLY A 219 25.45 12.84 1.11
CA GLY A 219 24.85 13.07 -0.22
C GLY A 219 23.50 13.79 -0.14
N PHE A 220 22.63 13.41 0.81
CA PHE A 220 21.39 14.15 1.06
C PHE A 220 21.68 15.57 1.57
N GLY A 221 22.69 15.73 2.43
CA GLY A 221 23.13 17.03 2.93
C GLY A 221 23.61 18.00 1.84
N GLU A 222 24.18 17.51 0.74
CA GLU A 222 24.59 18.34 -0.40
C GLU A 222 23.38 18.87 -1.21
N LYS A 223 22.27 18.12 -1.22
CA LYS A 223 21.06 18.45 -1.99
C LYS A 223 19.91 18.98 -1.14
N LYS A 224 20.04 19.02 0.18
CA LYS A 224 18.97 19.39 1.13
C LYS A 224 18.26 20.71 0.80
N GLY A 225 18.97 21.70 0.26
CA GLY A 225 18.38 22.98 -0.16
C GLY A 225 17.38 22.83 -1.31
N LEU A 226 17.69 21.98 -2.30
CA LEU A 226 16.80 21.66 -3.40
C LEU A 226 15.59 20.85 -2.90
N PHE A 227 15.82 19.81 -2.09
CA PHE A 227 14.73 19.00 -1.55
C PHE A 227 13.80 19.80 -0.62
N ALA A 228 14.33 20.79 0.11
CA ALA A 228 13.53 21.67 0.94
C ALA A 228 12.67 22.61 0.09
N LEU A 229 13.20 23.11 -1.03
CA LEU A 229 12.42 23.92 -1.98
C LEU A 229 11.28 23.11 -2.60
N ILE A 230 11.58 21.88 -3.05
CA ILE A 230 10.57 20.95 -3.58
C ILE A 230 9.47 20.71 -2.54
N THR A 231 9.86 20.33 -1.32
CA THR A 231 8.93 20.02 -0.23
C THR A 231 8.07 21.22 0.15
N ASN A 232 8.67 22.40 0.36
CA ASN A 232 7.95 23.63 0.67
C ASN A 232 6.97 24.04 -0.44
N THR A 233 7.35 23.84 -1.71
CA THR A 233 6.52 24.22 -2.85
C THR A 233 5.32 23.28 -2.96
N LEU A 234 5.55 21.97 -2.88
CA LEU A 234 4.47 20.97 -2.94
C LEU A 234 3.54 21.04 -1.72
N ALA A 235 4.07 21.29 -0.53
CA ALA A 235 3.25 21.48 0.67
C ALA A 235 2.40 22.76 0.57
N LYS A 236 2.92 23.82 -0.08
CA LYS A 236 2.14 25.04 -0.34
C LYS A 236 1.07 24.86 -1.43
N ASP A 237 1.41 24.17 -2.51
CA ASP A 237 0.47 23.81 -3.58
C ASP A 237 -0.72 23.04 -3.00
N LYS A 238 -0.43 22.02 -2.17
CA LYS A 238 -1.44 21.28 -1.43
C LYS A 238 -2.26 22.16 -0.49
N GLU A 239 -1.64 23.03 0.32
CA GLU A 239 -2.37 23.92 1.22
C GLU A 239 -3.33 24.85 0.46
N ILE A 240 -2.91 25.35 -0.71
CA ILE A 240 -3.77 26.19 -1.57
C ILE A 240 -4.98 25.38 -2.03
N GLU A 241 -4.78 24.17 -2.53
CA GLU A 241 -5.87 23.29 -2.95
C GLU A 241 -6.80 22.94 -1.79
N ASP A 242 -6.25 22.57 -0.63
CA ASP A 242 -7.01 22.26 0.58
C ASP A 242 -7.94 23.43 0.97
N ARG A 243 -7.46 24.68 0.89
CA ARG A 243 -8.26 25.87 1.18
C ARG A 243 -9.37 26.10 0.16
N TRP A 244 -9.11 25.91 -1.12
CA TRP A 244 -10.14 26.01 -2.17
C TRP A 244 -11.20 24.94 -2.01
N ARG A 245 -10.79 23.73 -1.62
CA ARG A 245 -11.67 22.58 -1.36
C ARG A 245 -12.25 22.58 0.06
N HIS A 246 -12.00 23.61 0.87
CA HIS A 246 -12.55 23.76 2.22
C HIS A 246 -12.16 22.66 3.23
N PHE A 247 -10.97 22.06 3.08
CA PHE A 247 -10.42 21.17 4.10
C PHE A 247 -9.86 21.96 5.28
N ALA A 248 -10.27 21.58 6.49
CA ALA A 248 -9.84 22.26 7.72
C ALA A 248 -8.38 21.92 8.10
N ARG A 249 -7.98 20.66 7.91
CA ARG A 249 -6.64 20.14 8.23
C ARG A 249 -5.90 19.71 6.96
N PRO A 250 -4.56 19.67 6.97
CA PRO A 250 -3.80 19.31 5.76
C PRO A 250 -3.94 17.82 5.40
N ASP A 251 -4.29 16.97 6.36
CA ASP A 251 -4.43 15.52 6.23
C ASP A 251 -5.85 15.06 5.84
N SER A 252 -6.90 15.85 6.16
CA SER A 252 -8.31 15.48 5.91
C SER A 252 -8.61 15.06 4.46
N ALA A 253 -7.98 15.69 3.46
CA ALA A 253 -8.18 15.31 2.06
C ALA A 253 -7.74 13.86 1.77
N ARG A 254 -6.65 13.42 2.41
CA ARG A 254 -6.14 12.05 2.30
C ARG A 254 -6.99 11.07 3.09
N HIS A 255 -7.47 11.46 4.27
CA HIS A 255 -8.41 10.65 5.06
C HIS A 255 -9.70 10.40 4.27
N LEU A 256 -10.27 11.45 3.66
CA LEU A 256 -11.43 11.36 2.79
C LEU A 256 -11.19 10.44 1.59
N SER A 257 -10.03 10.53 0.91
CA SER A 257 -9.72 9.65 -0.22
C SER A 257 -9.56 8.17 0.19
N ASN A 258 -9.19 7.93 1.44
CA ASN A 258 -9.11 6.59 2.02
C ASN A 258 -10.43 6.13 2.65
N LEU A 259 -11.49 6.96 2.59
CA LEU A 259 -12.80 6.73 3.20
C LEU A 259 -12.71 6.46 4.71
N VAL A 260 -11.86 7.23 5.40
CA VAL A 260 -11.68 7.19 6.86
C VAL A 260 -11.91 8.58 7.44
N GLU A 261 -12.57 8.63 8.59
CA GLU A 261 -12.83 9.83 9.37
C GLU A 261 -11.57 10.31 10.11
N ASP A 262 -11.43 11.63 10.27
CA ASP A 262 -10.25 12.23 10.92
C ASP A 262 -10.02 11.69 12.33
N GLU A 263 -11.09 11.50 13.10
CA GLU A 263 -11.04 11.02 14.49
C GLU A 263 -10.53 9.57 14.60
N VAL A 264 -10.77 8.75 13.57
CA VAL A 264 -10.27 7.37 13.52
C VAL A 264 -8.76 7.35 13.31
N VAL A 265 -8.25 8.23 12.43
CA VAL A 265 -6.81 8.36 12.20
C VAL A 265 -6.12 8.96 13.44
N ASP A 266 -6.73 9.96 14.09
CA ASP A 266 -6.22 10.51 15.34
C ASP A 266 -6.13 9.41 16.42
N ALA A 267 -7.18 8.59 16.61
CA ALA A 267 -7.18 7.49 17.57
C ALA A 267 -6.06 6.46 17.31
N LEU A 268 -5.79 6.11 16.05
CA LEU A 268 -4.66 5.25 15.66
C LEU A 268 -3.33 5.91 16.04
N THR A 269 -3.13 7.16 15.63
CA THR A 269 -1.85 7.86 15.81
C THR A 269 -1.53 8.10 17.28
N ASP A 270 -2.54 8.42 18.10
CA ASP A 270 -2.41 8.58 19.55
C ASP A 270 -2.06 7.24 20.22
N ALA A 271 -2.73 6.16 19.83
CA ALA A 271 -2.46 4.83 20.40
C ALA A 271 -1.04 4.35 20.09
N VAL A 272 -0.58 4.51 18.84
CA VAL A 272 0.77 4.12 18.41
C VAL A 272 1.84 4.97 19.10
N THR A 273 1.65 6.29 19.15
CA THR A 273 2.61 7.22 19.79
C THR A 273 2.73 6.93 21.29
N ALA A 274 1.61 6.68 21.98
CA ALA A 274 1.62 6.27 23.38
C ALA A 274 2.31 4.91 23.61
N ALA A 275 2.35 4.05 22.59
CA ALA A 275 2.94 2.73 22.66
C ALA A 275 4.45 2.68 22.34
N TYR A 276 5.08 3.74 21.85
CA TYR A 276 6.53 3.74 21.54
C TYR A 276 7.41 3.18 22.67
N PRO A 277 7.22 3.57 23.96
CA PRO A 277 8.06 3.05 25.05
C PRO A 277 7.96 1.53 25.25
N ARG A 278 6.77 0.97 25.01
CA ARG A 278 6.48 -0.47 25.22
C ARG A 278 6.71 -1.32 23.97
N LEU A 279 6.96 -0.69 22.82
CA LEU A 279 7.23 -1.35 21.54
C LEU A 279 8.67 -1.09 21.09
N SER A 280 8.89 -0.06 20.27
CA SER A 280 10.18 0.23 19.63
C SER A 280 11.30 0.46 20.65
N HIS A 281 11.05 1.19 21.74
CA HIS A 281 12.10 1.50 22.71
C HIS A 281 12.60 0.24 23.42
N ARG A 282 11.67 -0.65 23.81
CA ARG A 282 11.99 -1.97 24.39
C ARG A 282 12.73 -2.86 23.39
N TYR A 283 12.20 -2.99 22.18
CA TYR A 283 12.81 -3.82 21.15
C TYR A 283 14.25 -3.38 20.82
N TYR A 284 14.49 -2.07 20.62
CA TYR A 284 15.83 -1.59 20.32
C TYR A 284 16.80 -1.69 21.50
N ALA A 285 16.31 -1.65 22.75
CA ALA A 285 17.14 -1.97 23.91
C ALA A 285 17.60 -3.44 23.88
N LEU A 286 16.70 -4.38 23.60
CA LEU A 286 17.04 -5.81 23.45
C LEU A 286 18.02 -6.03 22.30
N LYS A 287 17.79 -5.38 21.16
CA LYS A 287 18.71 -5.48 20.02
C LYS A 287 20.09 -4.91 20.34
N ALA A 288 20.19 -3.84 21.14
CA ALA A 288 21.46 -3.31 21.60
C ALA A 288 22.23 -4.36 22.42
N GLU A 289 21.54 -5.05 23.33
CA GLU A 289 22.12 -6.15 24.12
C GLU A 289 22.62 -7.30 23.24
N TRP A 290 21.86 -7.70 22.22
CA TRP A 290 22.27 -8.75 21.27
C TRP A 290 23.50 -8.37 20.44
N PHE A 291 23.71 -7.07 20.22
CA PHE A 291 24.88 -6.53 19.54
C PHE A 291 26.03 -6.22 20.52
N GLY A 292 25.84 -6.44 21.82
CA GLY A 292 26.84 -6.20 22.86
C GLY A 292 27.15 -4.72 23.09
N VAL A 293 26.21 -3.82 22.82
CA VAL A 293 26.35 -2.37 22.98
C VAL A 293 25.25 -1.80 23.87
N GLU A 294 25.52 -0.67 24.54
CA GLU A 294 24.51 0.02 25.36
C GLU A 294 23.49 0.77 24.51
N VAL A 295 23.92 1.32 23.38
CA VAL A 295 23.11 2.11 22.45
C VAL A 295 23.54 1.78 21.03
N LEU A 296 22.60 1.37 20.19
CA LEU A 296 22.81 1.10 18.77
C LEU A 296 22.98 2.41 18.01
N ASP A 297 23.89 2.45 17.05
CA ASP A 297 23.87 3.52 16.07
C ASP A 297 22.73 3.30 15.06
N TYR A 298 22.17 4.38 14.50
CA TYR A 298 20.98 4.30 13.64
C TYR A 298 21.13 3.40 12.40
N TRP A 299 22.37 3.16 11.93
CA TRP A 299 22.66 2.25 10.83
C TRP A 299 22.59 0.77 11.21
N ASP A 300 22.55 0.44 12.50
CA ASP A 300 22.36 -0.92 13.00
C ASP A 300 20.88 -1.25 13.30
N ARG A 301 19.99 -0.26 13.17
CA ARG A 301 18.55 -0.41 13.46
C ARG A 301 17.93 -1.58 12.70
N ASN A 302 18.26 -1.74 11.41
CA ASN A 302 17.73 -2.78 10.53
C ASN A 302 18.78 -3.86 10.20
N ALA A 303 19.87 -3.95 10.98
CA ALA A 303 20.90 -4.97 10.76
C ALA A 303 20.35 -6.37 11.05
N PRO A 304 20.70 -7.39 10.25
CA PRO A 304 20.33 -8.77 10.56
C PRO A 304 20.93 -9.22 11.90
N LEU A 305 20.28 -10.17 12.57
CA LEU A 305 20.83 -10.71 13.81
C LEU A 305 22.14 -11.47 13.53
N PRO A 306 23.12 -11.42 14.46
CA PRO A 306 24.31 -12.24 14.34
C PRO A 306 23.97 -13.74 14.24
N ASN A 307 24.57 -14.44 13.28
CA ASN A 307 24.40 -15.89 13.04
C ASN A 307 23.04 -16.34 12.50
N GLU A 308 22.29 -15.47 11.81
CA GLU A 308 21.05 -15.85 11.12
C GLU A 308 21.30 -16.94 10.06
N ASP A 309 20.61 -18.08 10.19
CA ASP A 309 20.72 -19.21 9.25
C ASP A 309 19.91 -18.94 7.98
N GLN A 310 20.58 -19.03 6.84
CA GLN A 310 20.04 -18.75 5.52
C GLN A 310 19.52 -20.04 4.85
N ARG A 311 18.51 -20.68 5.46
CA ARG A 311 17.90 -21.88 4.90
C ARG A 311 17.06 -21.56 3.66
N ASP A 312 17.18 -22.42 2.66
CA ASP A 312 16.40 -22.33 1.43
C ASP A 312 15.12 -23.19 1.48
N PHE A 313 14.01 -22.62 1.02
CA PHE A 313 12.69 -23.23 0.86
C PHE A 313 12.42 -23.42 -0.62
N THR A 314 12.13 -24.66 -1.04
CA THR A 314 11.61 -24.88 -2.40
C THR A 314 10.21 -24.27 -2.52
N PHE A 315 9.80 -23.92 -3.74
CA PHE A 315 8.48 -23.32 -3.95
C PHE A 315 7.34 -24.28 -3.57
N GLN A 316 7.50 -25.58 -3.78
CA GLN A 316 6.52 -26.58 -3.33
C GLN A 316 6.35 -26.56 -1.81
N VAL A 317 7.45 -26.47 -1.05
CA VAL A 317 7.37 -26.38 0.41
C VAL A 317 6.66 -25.10 0.84
N ALA A 318 6.95 -23.97 0.19
CA ALA A 318 6.26 -22.72 0.46
C ALA A 318 4.74 -22.83 0.18
N GLN A 319 4.37 -23.38 -0.98
CA GLN A 319 2.97 -23.64 -1.34
C GLN A 319 2.27 -24.50 -0.29
N ASP A 320 2.87 -25.64 0.09
CA ASP A 320 2.28 -26.57 1.04
C ASP A 320 2.08 -25.92 2.42
N GLN A 321 3.06 -25.13 2.88
CA GLN A 321 3.00 -24.43 4.16
C GLN A 321 1.91 -23.35 4.17
N VAL A 322 1.83 -22.54 3.12
CA VAL A 322 0.81 -21.48 3.00
C VAL A 322 -0.59 -22.09 2.94
N LEU A 323 -0.81 -23.10 2.09
CA LEU A 323 -2.13 -23.75 1.96
C LEU A 323 -2.53 -24.52 3.22
N ALA A 324 -1.58 -25.14 3.93
CA ALA A 324 -1.84 -25.78 5.21
C ALA A 324 -2.26 -24.77 6.28
N ALA A 325 -1.57 -23.62 6.37
CA ALA A 325 -1.92 -22.55 7.31
C ALA A 325 -3.31 -21.96 7.00
N TYR A 326 -3.59 -21.71 5.71
CA TYR A 326 -4.91 -21.24 5.27
C TYR A 326 -6.00 -22.28 5.56
N GLY A 327 -5.72 -23.56 5.35
CA GLY A 327 -6.68 -24.66 5.53
C GLY A 327 -7.00 -24.94 7.00
N ALA A 328 -6.01 -24.75 7.89
CA ALA A 328 -6.21 -24.82 9.33
C ALA A 328 -7.13 -23.71 9.84
N PHE A 329 -7.09 -22.53 9.21
CA PHE A 329 -8.01 -21.44 9.52
C PHE A 329 -9.39 -21.63 8.86
N SER A 330 -9.43 -21.90 7.56
CA SER A 330 -10.66 -22.09 6.79
C SER A 330 -10.40 -22.96 5.55
N PRO A 331 -11.08 -24.13 5.44
CA PRO A 331 -11.01 -24.97 4.24
C PRO A 331 -11.45 -24.24 2.96
N GLU A 332 -12.36 -23.27 3.06
CA GLU A 332 -12.80 -22.46 1.92
C GLU A 332 -11.67 -21.53 1.45
N LEU A 333 -10.97 -20.88 2.38
CA LEU A 333 -9.85 -19.98 2.07
C LEU A 333 -8.74 -20.73 1.33
N ALA A 334 -8.36 -21.91 1.82
CA ALA A 334 -7.37 -22.77 1.16
C ALA A 334 -7.84 -23.26 -0.22
N LYS A 335 -9.13 -23.60 -0.36
CA LYS A 335 -9.69 -24.02 -1.66
C LYS A 335 -9.63 -22.91 -2.70
N ILE A 336 -9.86 -21.65 -2.30
CA ILE A 336 -9.70 -20.51 -3.20
C ILE A 336 -8.22 -20.31 -3.53
N GLY A 337 -7.34 -20.33 -2.53
CA GLY A 337 -5.89 -20.22 -2.73
C GLY A 337 -5.32 -21.29 -3.67
N GLN A 338 -5.79 -22.54 -3.56
CA GLN A 338 -5.38 -23.65 -4.42
C GLN A 338 -5.59 -23.35 -5.92
N ARG A 339 -6.63 -22.58 -6.27
CA ARG A 339 -6.91 -22.22 -7.68
C ARG A 339 -5.76 -21.46 -8.32
N PHE A 340 -5.01 -20.66 -7.56
CA PHE A 340 -3.87 -19.90 -8.10
C PHE A 340 -2.73 -20.81 -8.56
N PHE A 341 -2.50 -21.89 -7.80
CA PHE A 341 -1.50 -22.90 -8.13
C PHE A 341 -1.99 -23.83 -9.24
N ASP A 342 -3.29 -24.12 -9.29
CA ASP A 342 -3.89 -25.02 -10.30
C ASP A 342 -4.02 -24.37 -11.69
N ASN A 343 -4.19 -23.04 -11.77
CA ASN A 343 -4.58 -22.35 -13.01
C ASN A 343 -3.52 -21.39 -13.60
N ALA A 344 -2.23 -21.58 -13.29
CA ALA A 344 -1.16 -20.71 -13.81
C ALA A 344 -1.45 -19.21 -13.58
N TRP A 345 -1.84 -18.83 -12.36
CA TRP A 345 -2.09 -17.43 -11.98
C TRP A 345 -0.92 -16.77 -11.24
N ILE A 346 0.20 -17.48 -11.09
CA ILE A 346 1.39 -17.03 -10.37
C ILE A 346 2.60 -17.01 -11.32
N ASP A 347 3.27 -15.86 -11.43
CA ASP A 347 4.63 -15.77 -11.99
C ASP A 347 5.66 -15.61 -10.88
N ALA A 348 6.26 -16.73 -10.47
CA ALA A 348 7.16 -16.81 -9.33
C ALA A 348 8.66 -16.53 -9.60
N PRO A 349 9.27 -16.91 -10.74
CA PRO A 349 10.72 -16.82 -10.89
C PRO A 349 11.19 -15.37 -11.04
N ALA A 350 12.29 -15.04 -10.34
CA ALA A 350 13.07 -13.86 -10.66
C ALA A 350 13.70 -14.02 -12.05
N SER A 351 13.54 -13.02 -12.92
CA SER A 351 14.02 -13.07 -14.31
C SER A 351 14.54 -11.71 -14.76
N PRO A 352 15.55 -11.65 -15.65
CA PRO A 352 16.05 -10.39 -16.18
C PRO A 352 14.92 -9.56 -16.79
N GLY A 353 14.85 -8.28 -16.42
CA GLY A 353 13.85 -7.37 -16.95
C GLY A 353 12.46 -7.48 -16.32
N LYS A 354 12.18 -8.49 -15.49
CA LYS A 354 10.91 -8.57 -14.74
C LYS A 354 10.82 -7.44 -13.71
N SER A 355 9.60 -6.95 -13.46
CA SER A 355 9.33 -5.98 -12.40
C SER A 355 9.80 -6.50 -11.04
N SER A 356 10.38 -5.62 -10.22
CA SER A 356 10.88 -5.96 -8.88
C SER A 356 9.75 -6.13 -7.88
N GLY A 357 10.07 -6.67 -6.69
CA GLY A 357 9.11 -6.86 -5.61
C GLY A 357 8.12 -7.99 -5.87
N ALA A 358 6.91 -7.82 -5.36
CA ALA A 358 5.78 -8.73 -5.52
C ALA A 358 4.48 -7.94 -5.53
N PHE A 359 3.42 -8.50 -6.13
CA PHE A 359 2.07 -7.93 -6.05
C PHE A 359 1.00 -8.96 -6.44
N ALA A 360 -0.23 -8.69 -6.00
CA ALA A 360 -1.47 -9.32 -6.44
C ALA A 360 -2.32 -8.31 -7.23
N HIS A 361 -2.41 -8.49 -8.54
CA HIS A 361 -3.18 -7.60 -9.39
C HIS A 361 -4.65 -8.05 -9.42
N PRO A 362 -5.62 -7.22 -9.00
CA PRO A 362 -7.04 -7.61 -8.90
C PRO A 362 -7.68 -7.97 -10.24
N THR A 363 -7.17 -7.35 -11.31
CA THR A 363 -7.74 -7.37 -12.67
C THR A 363 -9.16 -6.82 -12.72
N VAL A 364 -10.16 -7.65 -13.02
CA VAL A 364 -11.58 -7.31 -13.06
C VAL A 364 -12.43 -8.50 -12.63
N PRO A 365 -13.64 -8.28 -12.07
CA PRO A 365 -14.54 -9.35 -11.66
C PRO A 365 -14.93 -10.34 -12.76
N SER A 366 -14.93 -9.92 -14.03
CA SER A 366 -15.18 -10.82 -15.17
C SER A 366 -14.01 -11.77 -15.51
N ALA A 367 -12.86 -11.61 -14.83
CA ALA A 367 -11.67 -12.43 -14.96
C ALA A 367 -11.26 -12.96 -13.57
N HIS A 368 -9.96 -12.95 -13.27
CA HIS A 368 -9.41 -13.33 -11.97
C HIS A 368 -8.09 -12.61 -11.74
N PRO A 369 -7.66 -12.49 -10.48
CA PRO A 369 -6.39 -11.86 -10.16
C PRO A 369 -5.18 -12.70 -10.55
N TYR A 370 -4.02 -12.04 -10.61
CA TYR A 370 -2.71 -12.64 -10.89
C TYR A 370 -1.68 -12.23 -9.83
N LEU A 371 -0.77 -13.15 -9.49
CA LEU A 371 0.31 -12.90 -8.54
C LEU A 371 1.65 -12.83 -9.27
N LEU A 372 2.43 -11.79 -8.98
CA LEU A 372 3.84 -11.69 -9.37
C LEU A 372 4.71 -11.82 -8.12
N LEU A 373 5.68 -12.73 -8.14
CA LEU A 373 6.68 -12.89 -7.10
C LEU A 373 8.09 -12.88 -7.72
N ASN A 374 9.10 -12.59 -6.91
CA ASN A 374 10.50 -12.79 -7.24
C ASN A 374 11.11 -13.78 -6.24
N TYR A 375 10.68 -15.04 -6.32
CA TYR A 375 10.98 -16.07 -5.32
C TYR A 375 12.45 -16.54 -5.38
N GLN A 376 13.13 -16.48 -4.23
CA GLN A 376 14.54 -16.85 -4.06
C GLN A 376 14.77 -17.91 -2.99
N GLY A 377 13.70 -18.47 -2.41
CA GLY A 377 13.75 -19.54 -1.43
C GLY A 377 13.99 -19.10 0.00
N ARG A 378 13.83 -17.83 0.36
CA ARG A 378 14.00 -17.37 1.76
C ARG A 378 12.69 -17.43 2.53
N VAL A 379 12.75 -17.43 3.88
CA VAL A 379 11.55 -17.34 4.74
C VAL A 379 10.67 -16.15 4.35
N ARG A 380 11.30 -14.99 4.10
CA ARG A 380 10.59 -13.79 3.62
C ARG A 380 9.80 -14.05 2.34
N ASP A 381 10.30 -14.90 1.43
CA ASP A 381 9.64 -15.17 0.16
C ASP A 381 8.40 -16.08 0.38
N VAL A 382 8.43 -16.94 1.40
CA VAL A 382 7.24 -17.70 1.86
C VAL A 382 6.19 -16.75 2.43
N MET A 383 6.60 -15.76 3.23
CA MET A 383 5.71 -14.72 3.73
C MET A 383 5.13 -13.87 2.60
N THR A 384 5.95 -13.47 1.62
CA THR A 384 5.48 -12.76 0.42
C THR A 384 4.46 -13.59 -0.37
N LEU A 385 4.69 -14.90 -0.56
CA LEU A 385 3.69 -15.77 -1.18
C LEU A 385 2.37 -15.79 -0.39
N ALA A 386 2.44 -15.91 0.95
CA ALA A 386 1.26 -15.88 1.81
C ALA A 386 0.51 -14.54 1.72
N HIS A 387 1.26 -13.44 1.65
CA HIS A 387 0.75 -12.08 1.54
C HIS A 387 -0.02 -11.87 0.23
N GLU A 388 0.64 -12.12 -0.91
CA GLU A 388 0.02 -11.94 -2.23
C GLU A 388 -1.15 -12.90 -2.47
N LEU A 389 -1.05 -14.14 -1.97
CA LEU A 389 -2.17 -15.08 -2.05
C LEU A 389 -3.38 -14.58 -1.25
N GLY A 390 -3.17 -13.91 -0.12
CA GLY A 390 -4.24 -13.32 0.68
C GLY A 390 -5.00 -12.25 -0.08
N HIS A 391 -4.29 -11.33 -0.77
CA HIS A 391 -4.92 -10.38 -1.68
C HIS A 391 -5.70 -11.09 -2.80
N GLY A 392 -5.07 -12.08 -3.46
CA GLY A 392 -5.73 -12.83 -4.52
C GLY A 392 -7.02 -13.51 -4.07
N VAL A 393 -7.02 -14.13 -2.88
CA VAL A 393 -8.22 -14.75 -2.30
C VAL A 393 -9.29 -13.71 -1.98
N HIS A 394 -8.91 -12.55 -1.43
CA HIS A 394 -9.84 -11.45 -1.16
C HIS A 394 -10.52 -10.96 -2.44
N GLN A 395 -9.75 -10.74 -3.50
CA GLN A 395 -10.24 -10.27 -4.79
C GLN A 395 -11.23 -11.27 -5.40
N VAL A 396 -10.94 -12.57 -5.31
CA VAL A 396 -11.87 -13.63 -5.76
C VAL A 396 -13.16 -13.65 -4.94
N LEU A 397 -13.10 -13.40 -3.63
CA LEU A 397 -14.27 -13.35 -2.76
C LEU A 397 -15.14 -12.10 -3.03
N ALA A 398 -14.51 -10.96 -3.27
CA ALA A 398 -15.17 -9.67 -3.50
C ALA A 398 -15.74 -9.53 -4.93
N ALA A 399 -15.27 -10.31 -5.91
CA ALA A 399 -15.69 -10.24 -7.31
C ALA A 399 -17.22 -10.29 -7.51
N GLY A 400 -17.95 -10.97 -6.62
CA GLY A 400 -19.42 -11.01 -6.66
C GLY A 400 -20.13 -9.66 -6.47
N GLN A 401 -19.43 -8.63 -6.00
CA GLN A 401 -19.97 -7.27 -5.83
C GLN A 401 -20.01 -6.45 -7.14
N GLY A 402 -19.34 -6.91 -8.20
CA GLY A 402 -19.19 -6.16 -9.45
C GLY A 402 -18.08 -5.11 -9.41
N THR A 403 -17.73 -4.56 -10.57
CA THR A 403 -16.52 -3.74 -10.75
C THR A 403 -16.55 -2.46 -9.93
N LEU A 404 -17.73 -1.88 -9.70
CA LEU A 404 -17.86 -0.63 -8.95
C LEU A 404 -17.83 -0.81 -7.42
N MET A 405 -17.94 -2.04 -6.91
CA MET A 405 -18.09 -2.31 -5.47
C MET A 405 -17.18 -3.42 -4.93
N ALA A 406 -16.45 -4.14 -5.80
CA ALA A 406 -15.50 -5.18 -5.39
C ALA A 406 -14.25 -4.59 -4.73
N ASP A 407 -13.75 -3.46 -5.26
CA ASP A 407 -12.52 -2.84 -4.78
C ASP A 407 -12.67 -2.30 -3.36
N THR A 408 -11.69 -2.61 -2.52
CA THR A 408 -11.63 -2.10 -1.15
C THR A 408 -10.78 -0.83 -1.06
N PRO A 409 -11.12 0.10 -0.16
CA PRO A 409 -10.23 1.22 0.16
C PRO A 409 -8.86 0.71 0.64
N LEU A 410 -7.81 1.51 0.43
CA LEU A 410 -6.42 1.14 0.79
C LEU A 410 -6.27 0.72 2.25
N THR A 411 -7.05 1.31 3.15
CA THR A 411 -7.05 1.01 4.59
C THR A 411 -7.57 -0.39 4.92
N LEU A 412 -8.34 -1.02 4.01
CA LEU A 412 -8.88 -2.36 4.16
C LEU A 412 -8.24 -3.38 3.20
N ALA A 413 -7.50 -2.91 2.19
CA ALA A 413 -6.87 -3.75 1.17
C ALA A 413 -5.90 -4.80 1.77
N GLU A 414 -5.18 -4.41 2.82
CA GLU A 414 -4.21 -5.26 3.53
C GLU A 414 -4.84 -6.30 4.47
N THR A 415 -6.17 -6.28 4.62
CA THR A 415 -6.84 -7.12 5.62
C THR A 415 -6.57 -8.61 5.39
N ALA A 416 -6.67 -9.05 4.13
CA ALA A 416 -6.51 -10.46 3.78
C ALA A 416 -5.06 -10.91 3.66
N SER A 417 -4.21 -10.07 3.08
CA SER A 417 -2.79 -10.36 2.85
C SER A 417 -2.06 -10.53 4.18
N VAL A 418 -2.14 -9.53 5.06
CA VAL A 418 -1.45 -9.56 6.36
C VAL A 418 -2.04 -10.64 7.25
N PHE A 419 -3.35 -10.90 7.24
CA PHE A 419 -3.94 -11.97 8.06
C PHE A 419 -3.44 -13.35 7.60
N GLY A 420 -3.40 -13.59 6.28
CA GLY A 420 -2.84 -14.80 5.69
C GLY A 420 -1.34 -14.98 6.00
N GLU A 421 -0.59 -13.88 5.99
CA GLU A 421 0.80 -13.85 6.41
C GLU A 421 0.95 -14.21 7.90
N GLN A 422 0.14 -13.64 8.80
CA GLN A 422 0.17 -13.96 10.23
C GLN A 422 -0.15 -15.43 10.52
N LEU A 423 -1.14 -16.00 9.81
CA LEU A 423 -1.44 -17.44 9.90
C LEU A 423 -0.22 -18.29 9.52
N THR A 424 0.42 -17.94 8.40
CA THR A 424 1.57 -18.68 7.87
C THR A 424 2.79 -18.52 8.77
N PHE A 425 3.09 -17.29 9.21
CA PHE A 425 4.18 -16.98 10.13
C PHE A 425 4.03 -17.78 11.42
N ARG A 426 2.84 -17.80 12.02
CA ARG A 426 2.61 -18.54 13.27
C ARG A 426 2.81 -20.04 13.08
N ALA A 427 2.31 -20.61 11.97
CA ALA A 427 2.50 -22.02 11.65
C ALA A 427 3.99 -22.38 11.48
N LEU A 428 4.78 -21.53 10.81
CA LEU A 428 6.22 -21.72 10.69
C LEU A 428 6.93 -21.60 12.03
N LEU A 429 6.58 -20.59 12.82
CA LEU A 429 7.19 -20.32 14.11
C LEU A 429 6.94 -21.47 15.11
N ASP A 430 5.70 -21.96 15.19
CA ASP A 430 5.34 -23.08 16.07
C ASP A 430 5.93 -24.42 15.61
N GLY A 431 6.28 -24.53 14.32
CA GLY A 431 6.99 -25.69 13.76
C GLY A 431 8.51 -25.65 13.90
N GLU A 432 9.11 -24.50 14.27
CA GLU A 432 10.56 -24.37 14.40
C GLU A 432 11.03 -24.81 15.79
N ALA A 433 11.90 -25.83 15.81
CA ALA A 433 12.41 -26.44 17.02
C ALA A 433 13.74 -25.84 17.50
N ASP A 434 14.46 -25.12 16.65
CA ASP A 434 15.73 -24.49 16.99
C ASP A 434 15.49 -23.10 17.62
N PRO A 435 15.87 -22.90 18.90
CA PRO A 435 15.64 -21.64 19.59
C PRO A 435 16.29 -20.42 18.92
N GLN A 436 17.45 -20.61 18.28
CA GLN A 436 18.15 -19.51 17.60
C GLN A 436 17.39 -19.07 16.35
N ARG A 437 16.89 -20.03 15.57
CA ARG A 437 16.05 -19.73 14.40
C ARG A 437 14.71 -19.14 14.80
N ARG A 438 14.08 -19.67 15.86
CA ARG A 438 12.84 -19.12 16.40
C ARG A 438 13.02 -17.66 16.83
N LYS A 439 14.12 -17.34 17.53
CA LYS A 439 14.49 -15.97 17.91
C LYS A 439 14.69 -15.07 16.69
N ALA A 440 15.41 -15.52 15.66
CA ALA A 440 15.62 -14.75 14.44
C ALA A 440 14.31 -14.45 13.68
N MET A 441 13.42 -15.45 13.56
CA MET A 441 12.10 -15.26 12.94
C MET A 441 11.24 -14.24 13.70
N LEU A 442 11.20 -14.34 15.03
CA LEU A 442 10.47 -13.38 15.88
C LEU A 442 11.05 -11.97 15.79
N ALA A 443 12.37 -11.83 15.81
CA ALA A 443 13.04 -10.54 15.72
C ALA A 443 12.77 -9.88 14.36
N GLY A 444 12.93 -10.63 13.27
CA GLY A 444 12.62 -10.15 11.92
C GLY A 444 11.17 -9.71 11.79
N LYS A 445 10.22 -10.54 12.25
CA LYS A 445 8.79 -10.18 12.21
C LYS A 445 8.48 -8.95 13.07
N THR A 446 9.08 -8.83 14.25
CA THR A 446 8.91 -7.67 15.13
C THR A 446 9.45 -6.40 14.46
N GLU A 447 10.61 -6.46 13.81
CA GLU A 447 11.18 -5.33 13.08
C GLU A 447 10.33 -4.90 11.91
N ASP A 448 9.79 -5.83 11.14
CA ASP A 448 8.88 -5.54 10.04
C ASP A 448 7.64 -4.82 10.56
N MET A 449 7.03 -5.31 11.65
CA MET A 449 5.87 -4.65 12.27
C MET A 449 6.21 -3.27 12.83
N LEU A 450 7.38 -3.07 13.44
CA LEU A 450 7.83 -1.76 13.90
C LEU A 450 8.08 -0.80 12.70
N ASN A 451 8.61 -1.30 11.58
CA ASN A 451 8.80 -0.51 10.36
C ASN A 451 7.48 -0.16 9.64
N THR A 452 6.43 -0.97 9.80
CA THR A 452 5.11 -0.76 9.19
C THR A 452 4.20 0.10 10.10
N VAL A 453 4.32 -0.02 11.42
CA VAL A 453 3.47 0.71 12.37
C VAL A 453 4.19 1.93 12.94
N VAL A 454 5.22 1.74 13.76
CA VAL A 454 5.91 2.82 14.48
C VAL A 454 6.54 3.82 13.51
N ARG A 455 7.30 3.33 12.53
CA ARG A 455 7.98 4.20 11.58
C ARG A 455 7.01 4.97 10.69
N GLN A 456 5.90 4.37 10.26
CA GLN A 456 4.93 5.03 9.39
C GLN A 456 4.12 6.09 10.14
N ILE A 457 3.77 5.86 11.41
CA ILE A 457 3.16 6.89 12.26
C ILE A 457 4.15 8.01 12.58
N ALA A 458 5.44 7.71 12.77
CA ALA A 458 6.47 8.74 12.86
C ALA A 458 6.56 9.57 11.57
N PHE A 459 6.46 8.94 10.40
CA PHE A 459 6.45 9.65 9.12
C PHE A 459 5.22 10.54 8.97
N TYR A 460 4.05 10.04 9.37
CA TYR A 460 2.81 10.81 9.38
C TYR A 460 2.88 12.03 10.33
N ASP A 461 3.45 11.86 11.52
CA ASP A 461 3.65 12.95 12.48
C ASP A 461 4.65 14.01 11.95
N PHE A 462 5.72 13.57 11.26
CA PHE A 462 6.58 14.49 10.53
C PHE A 462 5.82 15.32 9.48
N GLU A 463 4.99 14.67 8.66
CA GLU A 463 4.16 15.37 7.67
C GLU A 463 3.18 16.35 8.34
N ARG A 464 2.52 15.95 9.42
CA ARG A 464 1.60 16.83 10.17
C ARG A 464 2.32 18.08 10.66
N ARG A 465 3.42 17.92 11.41
CA ARG A 465 4.21 19.05 11.93
C ARG A 465 4.70 19.95 10.80
N LEU A 466 5.18 19.38 9.69
CA LEU A 466 5.68 20.13 8.54
C LEU A 466 4.55 20.91 7.83
N HIS A 467 3.43 20.26 7.51
CA HIS A 467 2.34 20.92 6.79
C HIS A 467 1.60 21.94 7.65
N ASP A 468 1.47 21.70 8.96
CA ASP A 468 0.90 22.69 9.88
C ASP A 468 1.80 23.93 9.98
N GLU A 469 3.11 23.76 10.17
CA GLU A 469 4.05 24.89 10.18
C GLU A 469 4.11 25.61 8.82
N ARG A 470 3.94 24.86 7.70
CA ARG A 470 3.95 25.43 6.34
C ARG A 470 2.78 26.38 6.08
N ARG A 471 1.66 26.24 6.79
CA ARG A 471 0.52 27.16 6.70
C ARG A 471 0.88 28.56 7.20
N GLU A 472 1.86 28.67 8.09
CA GLU A 472 2.31 29.94 8.69
C GLU A 472 3.40 30.64 7.86
N GLY A 473 4.19 29.88 7.10
CA GLY A 473 5.29 30.43 6.32
C GLY A 473 6.09 29.37 5.58
N GLU A 474 7.08 29.81 4.81
CA GLU A 474 8.07 28.88 4.23
C GLU A 474 9.02 28.40 5.34
N ILE A 475 9.30 27.10 5.36
CA ILE A 475 10.10 26.46 6.41
C ILE A 475 11.54 26.35 5.96
N SER A 476 12.50 26.76 6.81
CA SER A 476 13.92 26.63 6.51
C SER A 476 14.36 25.16 6.48
N VAL A 477 15.44 24.88 5.74
CA VAL A 477 16.05 23.55 5.66
C VAL A 477 16.40 23.01 7.05
N GLU A 478 16.98 23.85 7.89
CA GLU A 478 17.38 23.51 9.26
C GLU A 478 16.17 23.10 10.08
N ARG A 479 15.06 23.85 9.96
CA ARG A 479 13.84 23.60 10.70
C ARG A 479 13.16 22.30 10.27
N ILE A 480 13.16 21.97 8.97
CA ILE A 480 12.68 20.66 8.49
C ILE A 480 13.51 19.52 9.12
N GLY A 481 14.84 19.67 9.14
CA GLY A 481 15.74 18.71 9.78
C GLY A 481 15.52 18.56 11.29
N GLU A 482 15.21 19.65 11.99
CA GLU A 482 14.86 19.63 13.42
C GLU A 482 13.56 18.86 13.69
N ILE A 483 12.51 19.11 12.89
CA ILE A 483 11.24 18.38 13.00
C ILE A 483 11.50 16.89 12.78
N TRP A 484 12.25 16.53 11.73
CA TRP A 484 12.63 15.16 11.46
C TRP A 484 13.34 14.51 12.65
N MET A 485 14.40 15.15 13.16
CA MET A 485 15.16 14.60 14.28
C MET A 485 14.33 14.48 15.56
N ALA A 486 13.40 15.39 15.83
CA ALA A 486 12.49 15.28 16.98
C ALA A 486 11.62 14.02 16.87
N VAL A 487 10.94 13.85 15.75
CA VAL A 487 10.04 12.72 15.49
C VAL A 487 10.80 11.37 15.52
N GLN A 488 12.01 11.33 14.96
CA GLN A 488 12.84 10.11 15.00
C GLN A 488 13.31 9.78 16.42
N ARG A 489 13.64 10.77 17.26
CA ARG A 489 13.99 10.51 18.67
C ARG A 489 12.80 10.00 19.49
N GLU A 490 11.63 10.59 19.29
CA GLU A 490 10.40 10.20 19.99
C GLU A 490 10.01 8.75 19.65
N SER A 491 10.05 8.38 18.37
CA SER A 491 9.63 7.06 17.89
C SER A 491 10.65 5.95 18.12
N LEU A 492 11.95 6.21 17.96
CA LEU A 492 13.00 5.19 18.10
C LEU A 492 13.47 5.01 19.55
N GLY A 493 13.40 6.06 20.36
CA GLY A 493 13.76 6.01 21.77
C GLY A 493 15.25 6.06 22.07
N PRO A 494 15.61 5.94 23.36
CA PRO A 494 16.96 6.24 23.85
C PRO A 494 18.02 5.18 23.49
N ALA A 495 17.60 3.97 23.11
CA ALA A 495 18.50 2.89 22.71
C ALA A 495 19.08 3.07 21.30
N ILE A 496 18.64 4.11 20.56
CA ILE A 496 19.18 4.47 19.24
C ILE A 496 19.93 5.80 19.30
N ARG A 497 21.18 5.80 18.86
CA ARG A 497 22.02 6.99 18.67
C ARG A 497 21.82 7.55 17.26
N LEU A 498 21.16 8.70 17.19
CA LEU A 498 21.09 9.50 15.97
C LEU A 498 22.27 10.46 15.89
N HIS A 499 22.89 10.56 14.71
CA HIS A 499 23.98 11.49 14.44
C HIS A 499 23.46 12.69 13.63
N ASP A 500 24.22 13.79 13.58
CA ASP A 500 23.77 15.05 13.00
C ASP A 500 23.36 14.93 11.52
N GLU A 501 24.05 14.12 10.72
CA GLU A 501 23.70 13.93 9.31
C GLU A 501 22.37 13.21 9.09
N TYR A 502 21.85 12.53 10.12
CA TYR A 502 20.54 11.89 10.07
C TYR A 502 19.40 12.90 9.90
N ALA A 503 19.65 14.18 10.21
CA ALA A 503 18.71 15.28 9.98
C ALA A 503 18.34 15.48 8.50
N ASN A 504 19.10 14.90 7.55
CA ASN A 504 18.82 14.99 6.12
C ASN A 504 18.03 13.78 5.58
N TYR A 505 17.77 12.75 6.38
CA TYR A 505 17.15 11.50 5.92
C TYR A 505 15.67 11.66 5.51
N TRP A 506 15.00 12.75 5.87
CA TRP A 506 13.67 13.04 5.32
C TRP A 506 13.69 13.25 3.80
N CYS A 507 14.84 13.64 3.21
CA CYS A 507 14.95 13.97 1.80
C CYS A 507 14.59 12.80 0.88
N TYR A 508 14.89 11.56 1.27
CA TYR A 508 14.75 10.39 0.38
C TYR A 508 13.44 9.64 0.51
N ILE A 509 12.49 10.15 1.29
CA ILE A 509 11.20 9.50 1.47
C ILE A 509 10.25 9.96 0.35
N PRO A 510 10.03 9.15 -0.71
CA PRO A 510 9.23 9.57 -1.86
C PRO A 510 7.76 9.81 -1.50
N HIS A 511 7.24 9.12 -0.47
CA HIS A 511 5.84 9.23 -0.05
C HIS A 511 5.42 10.65 0.31
N PHE A 512 6.31 11.44 0.93
CA PHE A 512 6.04 12.85 1.27
C PHE A 512 5.80 13.73 0.02
N ILE A 513 6.37 13.31 -1.11
CA ILE A 513 6.34 14.04 -2.37
C ILE A 513 5.17 13.56 -3.24
N HIS A 514 5.06 12.25 -3.43
CA HIS A 514 4.09 11.62 -4.32
C HIS A 514 2.69 11.58 -3.72
N SER A 515 2.59 11.25 -2.43
CA SER A 515 1.34 10.87 -1.78
C SER A 515 1.29 11.36 -0.32
N PRO A 516 1.17 12.68 -0.10
CA PRO A 516 1.22 13.24 1.24
C PRO A 516 0.14 12.64 2.15
N PHE A 517 0.53 12.40 3.40
CA PHE A 517 -0.26 11.76 4.46
C PHE A 517 -0.69 10.31 4.19
N TYR A 518 -0.20 9.66 3.14
CA TYR A 518 -0.62 8.29 2.83
C TYR A 518 -0.09 7.26 3.84
N VAL A 519 1.06 7.54 4.45
CA VAL A 519 1.83 6.55 5.21
C VAL A 519 1.09 5.96 6.42
N TYR A 520 0.12 6.66 7.04
CA TYR A 520 -0.65 6.06 8.14
C TYR A 520 -1.48 4.85 7.69
N ALA A 521 -1.82 4.74 6.40
CA ALA A 521 -2.62 3.63 5.88
C ALA A 521 -1.94 2.27 6.09
N TYR A 522 -0.60 2.24 6.07
CA TYR A 522 0.19 1.05 6.41
C TYR A 522 -0.04 0.61 7.86
N ALA A 523 0.09 1.55 8.80
CA ALA A 523 -0.12 1.29 10.23
C ALA A 523 -1.58 0.93 10.53
N PHE A 524 -2.53 1.58 9.84
CA PHE A 524 -3.95 1.28 9.93
C PHE A 524 -4.23 -0.17 9.53
N GLY A 525 -3.77 -0.58 8.35
CA GLY A 525 -3.98 -1.93 7.83
C GLY A 525 -3.37 -3.00 8.75
N ASP A 526 -2.12 -2.80 9.19
CA ASP A 526 -1.44 -3.76 10.08
C ASP A 526 -2.13 -3.86 11.45
N CYS A 527 -2.46 -2.72 12.09
CA CYS A 527 -3.13 -2.74 13.39
C CYS A 527 -4.56 -3.27 13.32
N LEU A 528 -5.28 -3.00 12.22
CA LEU A 528 -6.60 -3.57 11.94
C LEU A 528 -6.53 -5.10 11.92
N VAL A 529 -5.58 -5.64 11.15
CA VAL A 529 -5.37 -7.08 11.01
C VAL A 529 -4.93 -7.71 12.32
N ASN A 530 -3.98 -7.10 13.03
CA ASN A 530 -3.52 -7.59 14.32
C ASN A 530 -4.67 -7.64 15.35
N SER A 531 -5.59 -6.67 15.30
CA SER A 531 -6.79 -6.65 16.15
C SER A 531 -7.76 -7.77 15.77
N LEU A 532 -8.00 -7.99 14.48
CA LEU A 532 -8.79 -9.14 13.99
C LEU A 532 -8.16 -10.47 14.39
N TYR A 533 -6.83 -10.57 14.30
CA TYR A 533 -6.08 -11.76 14.70
C TYR A 533 -6.14 -11.98 16.22
N ALA A 534 -6.06 -10.94 17.04
CA ALA A 534 -6.24 -11.03 18.48
C ALA A 534 -7.65 -11.51 18.86
N VAL A 535 -8.69 -11.07 18.14
CA VAL A 535 -10.05 -11.60 18.31
C VAL A 535 -10.11 -13.07 17.92
N TYR A 536 -9.51 -13.46 16.79
CA TYR A 536 -9.42 -14.85 16.34
C TYR A 536 -8.77 -15.75 17.40
N GLN A 537 -7.65 -15.34 17.99
CA GLN A 537 -6.96 -16.10 19.04
C GLN A 537 -7.81 -16.36 20.28
N ASN A 538 -8.81 -15.51 20.55
CA ASN A 538 -9.72 -15.62 21.69
C ASN A 538 -11.12 -16.14 21.33
N ALA A 539 -11.39 -16.41 20.05
CA ALA A 539 -12.71 -16.82 19.57
C ALA A 539 -12.94 -18.32 19.77
N SER A 540 -14.16 -18.69 20.19
CA SER A 540 -14.50 -20.09 20.45
C SER A 540 -15.08 -20.84 19.25
N ASP A 541 -15.76 -20.16 18.32
CA ASP A 541 -16.27 -20.69 17.02
C ASP A 541 -16.83 -19.52 16.15
N GLY A 542 -16.91 -19.69 14.83
CA GLY A 542 -17.65 -18.76 13.93
C GLY A 542 -16.87 -17.55 13.40
N PHE A 543 -15.58 -17.40 13.76
CA PHE A 543 -14.75 -16.28 13.31
C PHE A 543 -14.49 -16.33 11.80
N ALA A 544 -14.13 -17.51 11.28
CA ALA A 544 -13.79 -17.69 9.88
C ALA A 544 -14.95 -17.33 8.93
N GLU A 545 -16.19 -17.69 9.29
CA GLU A 545 -17.38 -17.36 8.50
C GLU A 545 -17.62 -15.85 8.44
N LYS A 546 -17.51 -15.16 9.58
CA LYS A 546 -17.61 -13.70 9.65
C LYS A 546 -16.50 -13.02 8.86
N TYR A 547 -15.28 -13.53 8.98
CA TYR A 547 -14.11 -13.04 8.27
C TYR A 547 -14.28 -13.18 6.75
N LEU A 548 -14.72 -14.33 6.26
CA LEU A 548 -15.01 -14.51 4.84
C LEU A 548 -16.20 -13.67 4.37
N ALA A 549 -17.21 -13.43 5.21
CA ALA A 549 -18.31 -12.53 4.88
C ALA A 549 -17.82 -11.07 4.73
N MET A 550 -16.91 -10.64 5.60
CA MET A 550 -16.25 -9.33 5.52
C MET A 550 -15.46 -9.21 4.21
N LEU A 551 -14.65 -10.21 3.84
CA LEU A 551 -13.91 -10.20 2.56
C LEU A 551 -14.84 -10.20 1.33
N ARG A 552 -15.96 -10.94 1.37
CA ARG A 552 -16.95 -10.94 0.28
C ARG A 552 -17.69 -9.62 0.11
N ALA A 553 -17.70 -8.77 1.14
CA ALA A 553 -18.34 -7.47 1.05
C ALA A 553 -17.55 -6.50 0.15
N GLY A 554 -16.25 -6.71 -0.07
CA GLY A 554 -15.43 -5.78 -0.85
C GLY A 554 -15.58 -4.34 -0.34
N GLY A 555 -15.76 -3.38 -1.25
CA GLY A 555 -16.05 -1.98 -0.94
C GLY A 555 -17.52 -1.66 -0.60
N SER A 556 -18.42 -2.65 -0.58
CA SER A 556 -19.86 -2.39 -0.36
C SER A 556 -20.19 -1.88 1.05
N LEU A 557 -19.32 -2.12 2.03
CA LEU A 557 -19.49 -1.71 3.43
C LEU A 557 -18.33 -0.84 3.89
N ARG A 558 -18.57 0.09 4.82
CA ARG A 558 -17.51 0.87 5.46
C ARG A 558 -16.82 0.11 6.58
N HIS A 559 -15.64 0.58 6.98
CA HIS A 559 -14.82 -0.05 8.02
C HIS A 559 -15.62 -0.34 9.30
N GLY A 560 -16.44 0.60 9.79
CA GLY A 560 -17.25 0.39 11.00
C GLY A 560 -18.31 -0.72 10.85
N GLU A 561 -18.93 -0.83 9.68
CA GLU A 561 -19.91 -1.89 9.38
C GLU A 561 -19.21 -3.25 9.26
N LEU A 562 -18.02 -3.29 8.66
CA LEU A 562 -17.21 -4.50 8.51
C LEU A 562 -16.68 -5.02 9.85
N LEU A 563 -16.39 -4.12 10.79
CA LEU A 563 -15.81 -4.45 12.09
C LEU A 563 -16.84 -4.81 13.17
N THR A 564 -18.07 -4.31 13.04
CA THR A 564 -19.17 -4.59 13.98
C THR A 564 -19.35 -6.09 14.32
N PRO A 565 -19.32 -7.04 13.36
CA PRO A 565 -19.48 -8.48 13.65
C PRO A 565 -18.41 -9.09 14.58
N PHE A 566 -17.27 -8.41 14.72
CA PHE A 566 -16.14 -8.79 15.57
C PHE A 566 -16.14 -8.05 16.91
N GLY A 567 -17.07 -7.12 17.13
CA GLY A 567 -17.10 -6.26 18.31
C GLY A 567 -15.98 -5.24 18.33
N LEU A 568 -15.49 -4.84 17.14
CA LEU A 568 -14.39 -3.90 16.97
C LEU A 568 -14.92 -2.55 16.47
N ASP A 569 -14.31 -1.47 16.95
CA ASP A 569 -14.64 -0.09 16.56
C ASP A 569 -13.34 0.68 16.35
N ALA A 570 -13.07 1.12 15.11
CA ALA A 570 -11.85 1.83 14.76
C ALA A 570 -11.77 3.23 15.39
N ALA A 571 -12.88 3.80 15.85
CA ALA A 571 -12.89 5.07 16.57
C ALA A 571 -12.49 4.92 18.05
N ASP A 572 -12.47 3.70 18.60
CA ASP A 572 -12.03 3.44 19.97
C ASP A 572 -10.50 3.28 20.04
N PRO A 573 -9.75 4.11 20.79
CA PRO A 573 -8.32 3.89 21.01
C PRO A 573 -7.99 2.50 21.58
N GLY A 574 -8.91 1.90 22.35
CA GLY A 574 -8.79 0.55 22.87
C GLY A 574 -8.70 -0.53 21.79
N PHE A 575 -9.30 -0.30 20.62
CA PHE A 575 -9.17 -1.18 19.46
C PHE A 575 -7.72 -1.21 18.95
N TRP A 576 -7.12 -0.05 18.71
CA TRP A 576 -5.73 0.04 18.24
C TRP A 576 -4.73 -0.54 19.24
N GLN A 577 -4.97 -0.37 20.54
CA GLN A 577 -4.16 -0.98 21.60
C GLN A 577 -4.16 -2.53 21.54
N GLN A 578 -5.26 -3.16 21.13
CA GLN A 578 -5.30 -4.63 20.98
C GLN A 578 -4.37 -5.10 19.86
N GLY A 579 -4.39 -4.42 18.71
CA GLY A 579 -3.46 -4.68 17.60
C GLY A 579 -2.00 -4.50 18.01
N LEU A 580 -1.70 -3.40 18.72
CA LEU A 580 -0.35 -3.12 19.23
C LEU A 580 0.11 -4.16 20.27
N GLY A 581 -0.83 -4.76 21.01
CA GLY A 581 -0.56 -5.85 21.94
C GLY A 581 0.00 -7.11 21.27
N VAL A 582 -0.22 -7.32 19.97
CA VAL A 582 0.41 -8.44 19.23
C VAL A 582 1.92 -8.21 19.13
N ILE A 583 2.34 -6.98 18.77
CA ILE A 583 3.77 -6.61 18.69
C ILE A 583 4.41 -6.71 20.07
N GLU A 584 3.74 -6.22 21.11
CA GLU A 584 4.23 -6.31 22.48
C GLU A 584 4.48 -7.77 22.90
N ARG A 585 3.57 -8.70 22.58
CA ARG A 585 3.77 -10.12 22.89
C ARG A 585 4.98 -10.73 22.17
N PHE A 586 5.29 -10.31 20.95
CA PHE A 586 6.51 -10.77 20.28
C PHE A 586 7.77 -10.23 20.95
N VAL A 587 7.73 -8.98 21.43
CA VAL A 587 8.81 -8.41 22.26
C VAL A 587 8.95 -9.21 23.57
N ASP A 588 7.84 -9.55 24.23
CA ASP A 588 7.85 -10.39 25.45
C ASP A 588 8.43 -11.79 25.16
N GLU A 589 8.02 -12.47 24.08
CA GLU A 589 8.59 -13.76 23.67
C GLU A 589 10.11 -13.65 23.38
N LEU A 590 10.57 -12.53 22.81
CA LEU A 590 12.00 -12.29 22.54
C LEU A 590 12.81 -12.04 23.82
N GLU A 591 12.22 -11.39 24.83
CA GLU A 591 12.82 -11.23 26.16
C GLU A 591 13.02 -12.58 26.85
N GLU A 592 12.06 -13.49 26.74
CA GLU A 592 12.17 -14.85 27.30
C GLU A 592 13.23 -15.72 26.61
N LEU A 593 13.53 -15.42 25.34
CA LEU A 593 14.52 -16.13 24.51
C LEU A 593 15.94 -15.49 24.54
N SER A 594 16.11 -14.38 25.26
CA SER A 594 17.38 -13.64 25.38
C SER A 594 18.07 -13.95 26.71
#